data_AF-A0AAV9L8V6-F1
#
_entry.id   AF-A0AAV9L8V6-F1
#
_cell.length_a   1.000
_cell.length_b   1.000
_cell.length_c   1.000
_cell.angle_alpha   90.00
_cell.angle_beta   90.00
_cell.angle_gamma   90.00
#
_symmetry.space_group_name_H-M   'P 1'
#
loop_
_entity.id
_entity.type
_entity.pdbx_description
1 polymer ?
#
loop_
_entity_poly.entity_id
_entity_poly.type
_entity_poly.pdbx_seq_one_letter_code
_entity_poly.pdbx_strand_id
1 'polypeptide(L)'
;MDDIHAIVEQINVQVQHIFREANQLADYVANTAINKEAKQVFFNFNQLPSRGRKLLNIDKHKIPLVRIKTRRINIDNNGQHA
;
A
#
# COMPACT_ATOMS: atom_id res chain seq x y z
N MET A 1 -22.52 10.14 8.74
CA MET A 1 -21.28 9.99 7.96
C MET A 1 -21.67 9.12 6.80
N ASP A 2 -21.63 9.66 5.59
CA ASP A 2 -22.02 8.90 4.41
C ASP A 2 -20.98 7.81 4.18
N ASP A 3 -21.45 6.56 4.24
CA ASP A 3 -20.62 5.37 4.11
C ASP A 3 -20.18 5.25 2.66
N ILE A 4 -18.90 4.94 2.41
CA ILE A 4 -18.35 4.86 1.05
C ILE A 4 -19.16 3.87 0.19
N HIS A 5 -19.72 2.83 0.83
CA HIS A 5 -20.62 1.87 0.22
C HIS A 5 -21.91 2.51 -0.32
N ALA A 6 -22.55 3.40 0.44
CA ALA A 6 -23.79 4.06 0.03
C ALA A 6 -23.59 4.95 -1.20
N ILE A 7 -22.43 5.61 -1.30
CA ILE A 7 -22.07 6.43 -2.47
C ILE A 7 -21.79 5.53 -3.68
N VAL A 8 -21.04 4.43 -3.50
CA VAL A 8 -20.73 3.49 -4.59
C VAL A 8 -21.98 2.79 -5.12
N GLU A 9 -23.02 2.60 -4.30
CA GLU A 9 -24.30 2.02 -4.76
C GLU A 9 -25.17 3.03 -5.53
N GLN A 10 -25.08 4.32 -5.21
CA GLN A 10 -25.87 5.38 -5.87
C GLN A 10 -25.36 5.75 -7.28
N ILE A 11 -24.09 5.48 -7.57
CA ILE A 11 -23.48 5.75 -8.87
C ILE A 11 -22.93 4.44 -9.43
N ASN A 12 -23.15 4.16 -10.72
CA ASN A 12 -22.70 2.92 -11.37
C ASN A 12 -21.16 2.91 -11.53
N VAL A 13 -20.43 2.74 -10.43
CA VAL A 13 -18.98 2.86 -10.34
C VAL A 13 -18.34 1.52 -10.67
N GLN A 14 -17.54 1.50 -11.74
CA GLN A 14 -16.65 0.38 -12.00
C GLN A 14 -15.29 0.61 -11.34
N VAL A 15 -15.01 -0.10 -10.24
CA VAL A 15 -13.71 -0.03 -9.57
C VAL A 15 -12.67 -0.82 -10.36
N GLN A 16 -11.83 -0.12 -11.12
CA GLN A 16 -10.68 -0.73 -11.81
C GLN A 16 -9.36 -0.28 -11.15
N HIS A 17 -8.49 -1.23 -10.83
CA HIS A 17 -7.14 -0.92 -10.36
C HIS A 17 -6.23 -0.60 -11.56
N ILE A 18 -6.13 0.69 -11.90
CA ILE A 18 -5.05 1.21 -12.76
C ILE A 18 -3.69 1.09 -12.05
N PHE A 19 -2.59 1.15 -12.82
CA PHE A 19 -1.20 1.01 -12.36
C PHE A 19 -1.02 1.56 -10.95
N ARG A 20 -0.76 0.67 -9.99
CA ARG A 20 -0.68 1.01 -8.58
C ARG A 20 0.69 1.62 -8.31
N GLU A 21 0.78 2.94 -8.45
CA GLU A 21 1.86 3.69 -7.83
C GLU A 21 1.89 3.31 -6.35
N ALA A 22 3.03 2.81 -5.90
CA ALA A 22 3.16 2.33 -4.55
C ALA A 22 3.32 3.54 -3.62
N ASN A 23 2.25 3.90 -2.91
CA ASN A 23 2.29 4.91 -1.87
C ASN A 23 2.96 4.36 -0.60
N GLN A 24 4.28 4.13 -0.69
CA GLN A 24 5.04 3.46 0.36
C GLN A 24 5.04 4.22 1.68
N LEU A 25 4.98 5.56 1.65
CA LEU A 25 4.92 6.35 2.86
C LEU A 25 3.57 6.15 3.58
N ALA A 26 2.46 6.16 2.86
CA ALA A 26 1.16 5.84 3.45
C ALA A 26 1.11 4.42 3.99
N ASP A 27 1.60 3.43 3.23
CA ASP A 27 1.70 2.04 3.70
C ASP A 27 2.52 1.95 4.99
N TYR A 28 3.66 2.64 5.03
CA TYR A 28 4.53 2.66 6.20
C TYR A 28 3.84 3.27 7.43
N VAL A 29 3.16 4.41 7.27
CA VAL A 29 2.43 5.07 8.35
C VAL A 29 1.26 4.20 8.83
N ALA A 30 0.48 3.62 7.92
CA ALA A 30 -0.64 2.74 8.25
C ALA A 30 -0.17 1.49 9.00
N ASN A 31 0.88 0.82 8.52
CA ASN A 31 1.45 -0.34 9.20
C ASN A 31 2.03 0.02 10.57
N THR A 32 2.65 1.20 10.71
CA THR A 32 3.16 1.67 12.01
C THR A 32 2.01 1.96 12.99
N ALA A 33 0.90 2.50 12.49
CA ALA A 33 -0.29 2.76 13.29
C ALA A 33 -0.96 1.45 13.76
N ILE A 34 -1.03 0.41 12.93
CA ILE A 34 -1.57 -0.90 13.32
C ILE A 34 -0.76 -1.53 14.47
N ASN A 35 0.56 -1.35 14.45
CA ASN A 35 1.45 -1.94 15.47
C ASN A 35 1.57 -1.11 16.76
N LYS A 36 0.89 0.04 16.87
CA LYS A 36 0.95 0.91 18.05
C LYS A 36 -0.46 1.20 18.56
N GLU A 37 -0.67 1.04 19.87
CA GLU A 37 -1.98 1.28 20.50
C GLU A 37 -2.42 2.76 20.47
N ALA A 38 -1.49 3.69 20.23
CA ALA A 38 -1.75 5.13 20.24
C ALA A 38 -1.66 5.76 18.84
N LYS A 39 -2.61 6.67 18.56
CA LYS A 39 -2.64 7.51 17.34
C LYS A 39 -1.29 8.20 17.13
N GLN A 40 -0.67 7.94 15.99
CA GLN A 40 0.59 8.58 15.60
C GLN A 40 0.31 9.73 14.64
N VAL A 41 0.82 10.92 14.97
CA VAL A 41 0.76 12.09 14.09
C VAL A 41 2.16 12.69 13.99
N PHE A 42 2.61 12.93 12.77
CA PHE A 42 3.92 13.51 12.48
C PHE A 42 3.70 14.84 11.74
N PHE A 43 4.09 15.95 12.36
CA PHE A 43 3.93 17.30 11.82
C PHE A 43 5.17 17.79 11.05
N ASN A 44 6.31 17.13 11.24
CA ASN A 44 7.54 17.50 10.56
C ASN A 44 8.42 16.29 10.22
N PHE A 45 9.41 16.53 9.35
CA PHE A 45 10.33 15.51 8.87
C PHE A 45 11.09 14.80 9.99
N ASN A 46 11.52 15.53 11.01
CA ASN A 46 12.36 14.99 12.08
C ASN A 46 11.59 14.08 13.03
N GLN A 47 10.27 14.23 13.11
CA GLN A 47 9.40 13.34 13.89
C GLN A 47 9.20 11.97 13.22
N LEU A 48 9.43 11.86 11.90
CA LEU A 48 9.35 10.57 11.21
C LEU A 48 10.56 9.68 11.57
N PRO A 49 10.33 8.39 11.84
CA PRO A 49 11.42 7.43 11.97
C PRO A 49 12.28 7.40 10.70
N SER A 50 13.53 6.95 10.82
CA SER A 50 14.52 6.94 9.72
C SER A 50 13.98 6.31 8.43
N ARG A 51 13.24 5.19 8.55
CA ARG A 51 12.60 4.52 7.40
C ARG A 51 11.54 5.39 6.72
N GLY A 52 10.67 6.04 7.50
CA GLY A 52 9.65 6.95 6.98
C GLY A 52 10.28 8.17 6.29
N ARG A 53 11.35 8.73 6.85
CA ARG A 53 12.12 9.83 6.23
C ARG A 53 12.72 9.43 4.88
N LYS A 54 13.28 8.22 4.77
CA LYS A 54 13.81 7.70 3.51
C LYS A 54 12.72 7.59 2.45
N LEU A 55 11.56 7.04 2.80
CA LEU A 55 10.43 6.90 1.88
C LEU A 55 9.90 8.27 1.43
N LEU A 56 9.77 9.24 2.34
CA LEU A 56 9.39 10.61 1.99
C LEU A 56 10.39 11.26 1.02
N ASN A 57 11.69 11.02 1.21
CA ASN A 57 12.70 11.55 0.29
C ASN A 57 12.58 10.91 -1.10
N ILE A 58 12.34 9.60 -1.21
CA ILE A 58 12.12 8.93 -2.50
C ILE A 58 10.92 9.55 -3.23
N ASP A 59 9.82 9.78 -2.51
CA ASP A 59 8.61 10.42 -3.03
C ASP A 59 8.86 11.87 -3.50
N LYS A 60 9.63 12.65 -2.72
CA LYS A 60 10.07 14.00 -3.11
C LYS A 60 10.90 14.01 -4.40
N HIS A 61 11.72 12.99 -4.63
CA HIS A 61 12.53 12.86 -5.85
C HIS A 61 11.73 12.31 -7.04
N LYS A 62 10.42 12.05 -6.89
CA LYS A 62 9.54 11.56 -7.96
C LYS A 62 10.05 10.28 -8.61
N ILE A 63 10.70 9.42 -7.81
CA ILE A 63 11.16 8.12 -8.28
C ILE A 63 9.95 7.20 -8.37
N PRO A 64 9.57 6.73 -9.57
CA PRO A 64 8.37 5.91 -9.73
C PRO A 64 8.57 4.56 -9.05
N LEU A 65 7.57 4.12 -8.28
CA LEU A 65 7.55 2.79 -7.70
C LEU A 65 6.25 2.07 -8.05
N VAL A 66 6.38 0.86 -8.59
CA VAL A 66 5.24 0.04 -9.04
C VAL A 66 4.98 -1.06 -8.02
N ARG A 67 3.72 -1.19 -7.56
CA ARG A 67 3.30 -2.32 -6.73
C ARG A 67 3.06 -3.54 -7.62
N ILE A 68 3.96 -4.52 -7.53
CA ILE A 68 3.87 -5.78 -8.27
C ILE A 68 3.14 -6.83 -7.41
N LYS A 69 2.06 -7.41 -7.95
CA LYS A 69 1.40 -8.58 -7.35
C LYS A 69 1.97 -9.84 -8.00
N THR A 70 2.76 -10.62 -7.26
CA THR A 70 3.21 -11.92 -7.73
C THR A 70 2.07 -12.93 -7.67
N ARG A 71 1.89 -13.73 -8.74
CA ARG A 71 1.03 -14.90 -8.71
C ARG A 71 1.77 -16.05 -8.02
N ARG A 72 1.07 -16.82 -7.19
CA ARG A 72 1.58 -18.09 -6.69
C ARG A 72 1.66 -19.07 -7.87
N ILE A 73 2.81 -19.67 -8.08
CA ILE A 73 2.99 -20.76 -9.04
C ILE A 73 2.85 -22.05 -8.23
N ASN A 74 1.79 -22.82 -8.49
CA ASN A 74 1.69 -24.17 -7.97
C ASN A 74 2.53 -25.07 -8.89
N ILE A 75 3.55 -25.72 -8.36
CA ILE A 75 4.34 -26.72 -9.08
C ILE A 75 3.69 -28.06 -8.76
N ASP A 76 2.97 -28.63 -9.72
CA ASP A 76 2.39 -29.96 -9.58
C ASP A 76 3.50 -30.99 -9.79
N ASN A 77 3.94 -31.64 -8.70
CA ASN A 77 4.99 -32.65 -8.71
C ASN A 77 4.51 -34.03 -9.23
N ASN A 78 3.68 -34.08 -10.26
CA ASN A 78 3.12 -35.34 -10.80
C ASN A 78 3.99 -35.98 -11.92
N GLY A 79 5.29 -35.71 -11.94
CA GLY A 79 6.20 -36.12 -13.02
C GLY A 79 7.28 -37.14 -12.67
N GLN A 80 7.20 -37.85 -11.54
CA GLN A 80 8.21 -38.87 -11.19
C GLN A 80 7.63 -40.29 -11.26
N HIS A 81 7.29 -40.77 -12.45
CA HIS A 81 7.32 -42.21 -12.78
C HIS A 81 7.44 -42.33 -14.31
N ALA A 82 8.68 -42.48 -14.79
CA ALA A 82 9.01 -43.02 -16.10
C ALA A 82 10.22 -43.96 -15.92
#